data_AF-A0A962FE45-F1
#
_entry.id   AF-A0A962FE45-F1
#
_cell.length_a   1.000
_cell.length_b   1.000
_cell.length_c   1.000
_cell.angle_alpha   90.00
_cell.angle_beta   90.00
_cell.angle_gamma   90.00
#
_symmetry.space_group_name_H-M   'P 1'
#
loop_
_entity.id
_entity.type
_entity.pdbx_description
1 polymer ?
#
loop_
_entity_poly.entity_id
_entity_poly.type
_entity_poly.pdbx_seq_one_letter_code
_entity_poly.pdbx_strand_id
1 'polypeptide(L)'
;RATHTRTRRESSSGKPSGRTQEIQRLIGRSLRAVTDLKMLGERQITVDCDVLQADGGTRTASITGAWVALHDCLKWMRGRSIIKDMPLKDRVAAVSCGIYKGATVLDLDYDEDSAAETDANFVITGKGGIVEVQMTAENETFDEAQLAAMLGLAKAGIAKLADLQKAAVA
;
A
#
# COMPACT_ATOMS: atom_id res chain seq x y z
N ARG A 1 -3.88 0.55 -17.29
CA ARG A 1 -4.53 0.59 -15.96
C ARG A 1 -5.55 -0.55 -15.90
N ALA A 2 -5.81 -1.15 -14.73
CA ALA A 2 -6.91 -2.12 -14.60
C ALA A 2 -8.21 -1.31 -14.52
N THR A 3 -9.18 -1.61 -15.38
CA THR A 3 -10.47 -0.89 -15.49
C THR A 3 -11.62 -1.86 -15.20
N HIS A 4 -12.88 -1.44 -15.41
CA HIS A 4 -14.08 -2.30 -15.29
C HIS A 4 -14.05 -3.57 -16.16
N THR A 5 -13.11 -3.69 -17.10
CA THR A 5 -12.96 -4.88 -17.94
C THR A 5 -12.00 -5.89 -17.28
N ARG A 6 -12.55 -7.04 -16.88
CA ARG A 6 -11.78 -8.14 -16.28
C ARG A 6 -10.63 -8.57 -17.19
N THR A 7 -9.40 -8.43 -16.71
CA THR A 7 -8.19 -8.84 -17.44
C THR A 7 -7.75 -10.23 -16.99
N ARG A 8 -7.22 -11.04 -17.92
CA ARG A 8 -6.73 -12.40 -17.61
C ARG A 8 -5.46 -12.31 -16.75
N ARG A 9 -5.29 -13.21 -15.78
CA ARG A 9 -4.10 -13.25 -14.90
C ARG A 9 -2.80 -13.28 -15.73
N GLU A 10 -1.94 -12.29 -15.51
CA GLU A 10 -0.65 -12.15 -16.21
C GLU A 10 0.33 -13.27 -15.84
N SER A 11 0.17 -13.92 -14.67
CA SER A 11 0.98 -15.09 -14.31
C SER A 11 0.80 -16.25 -15.31
N SER A 12 -0.32 -16.30 -16.02
CA SER A 12 -0.59 -17.31 -17.05
C SER A 12 -0.03 -16.96 -18.44
N SER A 13 0.37 -15.71 -18.69
CA SER A 13 0.94 -15.26 -19.98
C SER A 13 2.48 -15.28 -20.02
N GLY A 14 3.13 -15.63 -18.90
CA GLY A 14 4.58 -15.88 -18.82
C GLY A 14 5.47 -14.65 -18.66
N LYS A 15 4.93 -13.43 -18.73
CA LYS A 15 5.68 -12.19 -18.47
C LYS A 15 4.82 -11.15 -17.75
N PRO A 16 5.06 -10.87 -16.45
CA PRO A 16 4.37 -9.80 -15.74
C PRO A 16 4.75 -8.43 -16.32
N SER A 17 3.77 -7.54 -16.43
CA SER A 17 4.00 -6.17 -16.93
C SER A 17 4.93 -5.36 -16.00
N GLY A 18 5.52 -4.28 -16.53
CA GLY A 18 6.39 -3.40 -15.72
C GLY A 18 5.68 -2.86 -14.48
N ARG A 19 4.40 -2.47 -14.62
CA ARG A 19 3.55 -2.03 -13.51
C ARG A 19 3.32 -3.14 -12.48
N THR A 20 3.07 -4.38 -12.91
CA THR A 20 2.92 -5.52 -12.00
C THR A 20 4.20 -5.73 -11.18
N GLN A 21 5.37 -5.67 -11.81
CA GLN A 21 6.66 -5.82 -11.14
C GLN A 21 6.94 -4.67 -10.15
N GLU A 22 6.63 -3.44 -10.53
CA GLU A 22 6.75 -2.26 -9.67
C GLU A 22 5.93 -2.42 -8.39
N ILE A 23 4.64 -2.79 -8.52
CA ILE A 23 3.72 -2.96 -7.39
C ILE A 23 4.13 -4.12 -6.50
N GLN A 24 4.52 -5.26 -7.07
CA GLN A 24 5.04 -6.39 -6.30
C GLN A 24 6.24 -5.98 -5.45
N ARG A 25 7.17 -5.21 -6.03
CA ARG A 25 8.34 -4.69 -5.30
C ARG A 25 7.92 -3.70 -4.22
N LEU A 26 6.97 -2.81 -4.48
CA LEU A 26 6.44 -1.83 -3.53
C LEU A 26 5.79 -2.50 -2.32
N ILE A 27 4.89 -3.47 -2.54
CA ILE A 27 4.24 -4.25 -1.47
C ILE A 27 5.29 -4.95 -0.63
N GLY A 28 6.23 -5.64 -1.27
CA GLY A 28 7.31 -6.33 -0.56
C GLY A 28 8.18 -5.40 0.29
N ARG A 29 8.57 -4.22 -0.23
CA ARG A 29 9.34 -3.22 0.54
C ARG A 29 8.54 -2.72 1.74
N SER A 30 7.26 -2.42 1.54
CA SER A 30 6.35 -1.90 2.56
C SER A 30 6.23 -2.85 3.76
N LEU A 31 5.95 -4.13 3.50
CA LEU A 31 5.78 -5.12 4.56
C LEU A 31 7.10 -5.45 5.29
N ARG A 32 8.23 -5.51 4.55
CA ARG A 32 9.54 -5.76 5.17
C ARG A 32 9.97 -4.62 6.10
N ALA A 33 9.60 -3.37 5.81
CA ALA A 33 9.95 -2.24 6.67
C ALA A 33 9.44 -2.42 8.11
N VAL A 34 8.25 -2.99 8.26
CA VAL A 34 7.59 -3.20 9.57
C VAL A 34 7.72 -4.61 10.13
N THR A 35 8.50 -5.48 9.47
CA THR A 35 8.75 -6.86 9.92
C THR A 35 10.19 -7.03 10.38
N ASP A 36 10.41 -7.70 11.50
CA ASP A 36 11.72 -8.16 11.93
C ASP A 36 12.03 -9.50 11.24
N LEU A 37 12.84 -9.43 10.18
CA LEU A 37 13.21 -10.59 9.38
C LEU A 37 14.15 -11.54 10.14
N LYS A 38 14.90 -11.06 11.14
CA LYS A 38 15.74 -11.94 11.96
C LYS A 38 14.86 -12.78 12.88
N MET A 39 13.83 -12.17 13.47
CA MET A 39 12.86 -12.86 14.31
C MET A 39 11.99 -13.85 13.51
N LEU A 40 11.69 -13.53 12.24
CA LEU A 40 11.01 -14.45 11.33
C LEU A 40 11.84 -15.72 11.04
N GLY A 41 13.16 -15.61 11.07
CA GLY A 41 14.11 -16.69 10.77
C GLY A 41 14.16 -17.03 9.27
N GLU A 42 14.73 -18.20 8.94
CA GLU A 42 14.89 -18.68 7.56
C GLU A 42 13.57 -19.18 6.97
N ARG A 43 12.64 -18.25 6.75
CA ARG A 43 11.31 -18.50 6.22
C ARG A 43 10.95 -17.43 5.21
N GLN A 44 10.17 -17.84 4.22
CA GLN A 44 9.61 -16.93 3.23
C GLN A 44 8.09 -16.91 3.37
N ILE A 45 7.53 -15.71 3.47
CA ILE A 45 6.09 -15.48 3.37
C ILE A 45 5.82 -14.91 1.99
N THR A 46 5.01 -15.62 1.21
CA THR A 46 4.50 -15.14 -0.08
C THR A 46 3.18 -14.41 0.16
N VAL A 47 3.05 -13.22 -0.43
CA VAL A 47 1.86 -12.39 -0.32
C VAL A 47 1.29 -12.20 -1.70
N ASP A 48 0.08 -12.71 -1.91
CA ASP A 48 -0.64 -12.63 -3.18
C ASP A 48 -1.77 -11.62 -3.07
N CYS A 49 -1.70 -10.57 -3.88
CA CYS A 49 -2.73 -9.53 -3.97
C CYS A 49 -3.40 -9.61 -5.34
N ASP A 50 -4.56 -10.24 -5.41
CA ASP A 50 -5.39 -10.31 -6.62
C ASP A 50 -6.48 -9.24 -6.55
N VAL A 51 -6.42 -8.27 -7.46
CA VAL A 51 -7.46 -7.24 -7.60
C VAL A 51 -8.66 -7.82 -8.34
N LEU A 52 -9.79 -7.99 -7.64
CA LEU A 52 -11.03 -8.49 -8.23
C LEU A 52 -11.80 -7.41 -8.99
N GLN A 53 -11.78 -6.18 -8.46
CA GLN A 53 -12.36 -4.98 -9.04
C GLN A 53 -11.39 -3.81 -8.81
N ALA A 54 -11.21 -2.96 -9.81
CA ALA A 54 -10.32 -1.81 -9.76
C ALA A 54 -11.12 -0.52 -9.97
N ASP A 55 -10.93 0.45 -9.08
CA ASP A 55 -11.53 1.79 -9.16
C ASP A 55 -10.64 2.79 -8.41
N GLY A 56 -9.41 2.98 -8.90
CA GLY A 56 -8.38 3.75 -8.17
C GLY A 56 -7.73 2.96 -7.02
N GLY A 57 -6.65 3.49 -6.46
CA GLY A 57 -6.05 3.02 -5.19
C GLY A 57 -5.58 1.55 -5.09
N THR A 58 -5.60 0.75 -6.15
CA THR A 58 -5.37 -0.71 -6.04
C THR A 58 -4.04 -1.10 -5.37
N ARG A 59 -2.98 -0.33 -5.60
CA ARG A 59 -1.64 -0.59 -5.02
C ARG A 59 -1.60 -0.26 -3.52
N THR A 60 -2.22 0.84 -3.11
CA THR A 60 -2.24 1.34 -1.73
C THR A 60 -3.19 0.47 -0.89
N ALA A 61 -4.36 0.14 -1.43
CA ALA A 61 -5.27 -0.86 -0.86
C ALA A 61 -4.59 -2.23 -0.65
N SER A 62 -3.81 -2.69 -1.63
CA SER A 62 -3.08 -3.96 -1.52
C SER A 62 -2.08 -3.95 -0.36
N ILE A 63 -1.34 -2.86 -0.14
CA ILE A 63 -0.40 -2.75 1.00
C ILE A 63 -1.16 -2.78 2.33
N THR A 64 -2.23 -1.99 2.45
CA THR A 64 -3.04 -1.89 3.67
C THR A 64 -3.67 -3.23 4.04
N GLY A 65 -4.25 -3.95 3.07
CA GLY A 65 -4.83 -5.28 3.28
C GLY A 65 -3.78 -6.37 3.50
N ALA A 66 -2.65 -6.32 2.79
CA ALA A 66 -1.58 -7.30 2.94
C ALA A 66 -0.96 -7.30 4.34
N TRP A 67 -0.92 -6.15 5.03
CA TRP A 67 -0.46 -6.10 6.41
C TRP A 67 -1.39 -6.89 7.35
N VAL A 68 -2.71 -6.82 7.15
CA VAL A 68 -3.70 -7.60 7.92
C VAL A 68 -3.50 -9.10 7.66
N ALA A 69 -3.37 -9.50 6.39
CA ALA A 69 -3.14 -10.89 6.03
C ALA A 69 -1.81 -11.43 6.60
N LEU A 70 -0.75 -10.62 6.59
CA LEU A 70 0.55 -10.96 7.19
C LEU A 70 0.42 -11.12 8.70
N HIS A 71 -0.29 -10.23 9.38
CA HIS A 71 -0.57 -10.36 10.81
C HIS A 71 -1.24 -11.70 11.14
N ASP A 72 -2.30 -12.07 10.41
CA ASP A 72 -3.03 -13.30 10.66
C ASP A 72 -2.20 -14.54 10.38
N CYS A 73 -1.38 -14.51 9.32
CA CYS A 73 -0.40 -15.57 9.04
C CYS A 73 0.57 -15.75 10.22
N LEU A 74 1.15 -14.67 10.73
CA LEU A 74 2.09 -14.71 11.84
C LEU A 74 1.42 -15.13 13.16
N LYS A 75 0.18 -14.68 13.41
CA LYS A 75 -0.64 -15.12 14.55
C LYS A 75 -0.89 -16.63 14.50
N TRP A 76 -1.23 -17.15 13.33
CA TRP A 76 -1.42 -18.58 13.08
C TRP A 76 -0.12 -19.37 13.27
N MET A 77 1.01 -18.87 12.77
CA MET A 77 2.33 -19.50 12.92
C MET A 77 2.74 -19.57 14.40
N ARG A 78 2.51 -18.48 15.15
CA ARG A 78 2.77 -18.42 16.59
C ARG A 78 1.88 -19.40 17.36
N GLY A 79 0.59 -19.46 17.04
CA GLY A 79 -0.34 -20.42 17.66
C GLY A 79 0.04 -21.89 17.45
N ARG A 80 0.83 -22.18 16.42
CA ARG A 80 1.38 -23.51 16.11
C ARG A 80 2.83 -23.70 16.56
N SER A 81 3.39 -22.76 17.31
CA SER A 81 4.79 -22.79 17.74
C SER A 81 5.81 -22.87 16.58
N ILE A 82 5.43 -22.45 15.36
CA ILE A 82 6.33 -22.36 14.21
C ILE A 82 7.31 -21.20 14.40
N ILE A 83 6.83 -20.12 15.02
CA ILE A 83 7.60 -18.98 15.49
C ILE A 83 7.29 -18.76 16.98
N LYS A 84 8.26 -18.22 17.70
CA LYS A 84 8.14 -17.97 19.14
C LYS A 84 7.35 -16.68 19.43
N ASP A 85 7.76 -15.59 18.79
CA ASP A 85 7.27 -14.24 19.04
C ASP A 85 6.66 -13.63 17.77
N MET A 86 5.96 -12.50 17.92
CA MET A 86 5.36 -11.76 16.80
C MET A 86 6.42 -10.86 16.14
N PRO A 87 6.84 -11.10 14.87
CA PRO A 87 7.90 -10.32 14.24
C PRO A 87 7.43 -8.97 13.67
N LEU A 88 6.15 -8.61 13.80
CA LEU A 88 5.65 -7.30 13.39
C LEU A 88 6.03 -6.22 14.41
N LYS A 89 6.81 -5.23 13.98
CA LYS A 89 7.32 -4.11 14.80
C LYS A 89 6.35 -2.91 14.82
N ASP A 90 5.54 -2.78 13.77
CA ASP A 90 4.59 -1.69 13.59
C ASP A 90 3.50 -2.09 12.56
N ARG A 91 2.49 -1.23 12.42
CA ARG A 91 1.54 -1.22 11.30
C ARG A 91 2.17 -0.55 10.08
N VAL A 92 1.71 -0.91 8.89
CA VAL A 92 1.93 -0.12 7.67
C VAL A 92 0.64 -0.03 6.90
N ALA A 93 0.32 1.16 6.41
CA ALA A 93 -0.79 1.39 5.51
C ALA A 93 -0.36 2.39 4.44
N ALA A 94 -1.13 2.45 3.36
CA ALA A 94 -0.85 3.30 2.24
C ALA A 94 -2.14 3.94 1.69
N VAL A 95 -2.00 5.15 1.16
CA VAL A 95 -3.07 5.91 0.50
C VAL A 95 -2.52 6.61 -0.74
N SER A 96 -3.38 6.80 -1.73
CA SER A 96 -3.11 7.71 -2.84
C SER A 96 -3.57 9.12 -2.45
N CYS A 97 -2.91 10.13 -2.98
CA CYS A 97 -3.34 11.52 -2.95
C CYS A 97 -3.02 12.13 -4.31
N GLY A 98 -3.62 13.27 -4.60
CA GLY A 98 -3.21 14.04 -5.76
C GLY A 98 -3.78 15.43 -5.77
N ILE A 99 -3.53 16.12 -6.87
CA ILE A 99 -4.10 17.44 -7.16
C ILE A 99 -5.11 17.25 -8.28
N TYR A 100 -6.37 17.56 -7.97
CA TYR A 100 -7.47 17.49 -8.92
C TYR A 100 -8.19 18.83 -8.93
N LYS A 101 -8.20 19.49 -10.11
CA LYS A 101 -8.79 20.83 -10.30
C LYS A 101 -8.20 21.85 -9.32
N GLY A 102 -6.87 21.83 -9.14
CA GLY A 102 -6.15 22.70 -8.20
C GLY A 102 -6.36 22.42 -6.71
N ALA A 103 -7.14 21.40 -6.33
CA ALA A 103 -7.37 21.02 -4.94
C ALA A 103 -6.63 19.72 -4.58
N THR A 104 -6.07 19.66 -3.38
CA THR A 104 -5.47 18.43 -2.86
C THR A 104 -6.55 17.45 -2.41
N VAL A 105 -6.55 16.25 -2.97
CA VAL A 105 -7.54 15.19 -2.72
C VAL A 105 -6.84 13.94 -2.18
N LEU A 106 -7.52 13.23 -1.27
CA LEU A 106 -7.10 11.96 -0.67
C LEU A 106 -7.93 10.81 -1.25
N ASP A 107 -7.28 9.67 -1.51
CA ASP A 107 -7.90 8.43 -1.95
C ASP A 107 -8.64 8.56 -3.29
N LEU A 108 -7.89 8.98 -4.32
CA LEU A 108 -8.40 9.20 -5.67
C LEU A 108 -9.09 7.94 -6.23
N ASP A 109 -10.32 8.10 -6.72
CA ASP A 109 -10.98 7.10 -7.55
C ASP A 109 -10.38 7.04 -8.97
N TYR A 110 -10.88 6.16 -9.84
CA TYR A 110 -10.32 6.03 -11.18
C TYR A 110 -10.46 7.31 -12.03
N ASP A 111 -11.59 7.98 -11.95
CA ASP A 111 -11.87 9.17 -12.77
C ASP A 111 -11.00 10.34 -12.30
N GLU A 112 -10.86 10.52 -10.99
CA GLU A 112 -9.96 11.48 -10.38
C GLU A 112 -8.49 11.18 -10.73
N ASP A 113 -8.03 9.93 -10.58
CA ASP A 113 -6.66 9.49 -10.91
C ASP A 113 -6.34 9.59 -12.41
N SER A 114 -7.35 9.54 -13.28
CA SER A 114 -7.16 9.68 -14.73
C SER A 114 -6.98 11.13 -15.17
N ALA A 115 -7.50 12.08 -14.38
CA ALA A 115 -7.54 13.50 -14.69
C ALA A 115 -6.73 14.36 -13.71
N ALA A 116 -6.08 13.75 -12.72
CA ALA A 116 -5.24 14.43 -11.75
C ALA A 116 -4.01 15.07 -12.42
N GLU A 117 -3.63 16.25 -11.93
CA GLU A 117 -2.42 16.96 -12.35
C GLU A 117 -1.16 16.33 -11.74
N THR A 118 -1.31 15.75 -10.55
CA THR A 118 -0.27 15.06 -9.79
C THR A 118 -0.85 13.81 -9.13
N ASP A 119 -0.19 12.67 -9.29
CA ASP A 119 -0.46 11.40 -8.59
C ASP A 119 0.62 11.17 -7.54
N ALA A 120 0.21 10.88 -6.32
CA ALA A 120 1.08 10.57 -5.19
C ALA A 120 0.62 9.35 -4.43
N ASN A 121 1.54 8.46 -4.11
CA ASN A 121 1.32 7.30 -3.27
C ASN A 121 2.20 7.40 -2.02
N PHE A 122 1.58 7.33 -0.85
CA PHE A 122 2.26 7.42 0.43
C PHE A 122 2.14 6.11 1.19
N VAL A 123 3.26 5.60 1.70
CA VAL A 123 3.31 4.43 2.58
C VAL A 123 3.89 4.86 3.93
N ILE A 124 3.10 4.77 5.00
CA ILE A 124 3.47 5.28 6.32
C ILE A 124 3.20 4.21 7.38
N THR A 125 4.09 4.12 8.38
CA THR A 125 3.93 3.21 9.51
C THR A 125 2.93 3.74 10.54
N GLY A 126 2.45 2.88 11.44
CA GLY A 126 1.55 3.27 12.53
C GLY A 126 2.13 4.32 13.48
N LYS A 127 3.46 4.41 13.61
CA LYS A 127 4.16 5.46 14.37
C LYS A 127 4.39 6.76 13.57
N GLY A 128 3.90 6.84 12.33
CA GLY A 128 4.08 7.99 11.45
C GLY A 128 5.40 8.02 10.67
N GLY A 129 6.18 6.93 10.71
CA GLY A 129 7.41 6.82 9.93
C GLY A 129 7.10 6.66 8.44
N ILE A 130 7.75 7.44 7.58
CA ILE A 130 7.56 7.33 6.13
C ILE A 130 8.40 6.15 5.61
N VAL A 131 7.74 5.18 4.99
CA VAL A 131 8.40 4.02 4.36
C VAL A 131 8.74 4.32 2.91
N GLU A 132 7.79 4.90 2.18
CA GLU A 132 7.96 5.23 0.77
C GLU A 132 7.02 6.37 0.37
N VAL A 133 7.52 7.27 -0.47
CA VAL A 133 6.72 8.30 -1.16
C VAL A 133 7.07 8.19 -2.63
N GLN A 134 6.05 8.02 -3.45
CA GLN A 134 6.18 8.12 -4.90
C GLN A 134 5.23 9.20 -5.36
N MET A 135 5.74 10.22 -6.02
CA MET A 135 4.95 11.34 -6.48
C MET A 135 5.41 11.73 -7.88
N THR A 136 4.44 11.90 -8.76
CA THR A 136 4.68 12.22 -10.17
C THR A 136 3.76 13.35 -10.57
N ALA A 137 4.34 14.45 -11.04
CA ALA A 137 3.63 15.49 -11.77
C ALA A 137 3.58 15.06 -13.25
N GLU A 138 2.41 14.65 -13.74
CA GLU A 138 2.26 14.25 -15.16
C GLU A 138 2.02 15.46 -16.08
N ASN A 139 1.39 16.53 -15.57
CA ASN A 139 1.07 17.73 -16.35
C ASN A 139 1.77 18.98 -15.79
N GLU A 140 1.29 19.48 -14.65
CA GLU A 140 1.84 20.65 -13.98
C GLU A 140 2.69 20.24 -12.79
N THR A 141 3.82 20.92 -12.60
CA THR A 141 4.67 20.74 -11.43
C THR A 141 3.94 21.19 -10.17
N PHE A 142 4.12 20.46 -9.07
CA PHE A 142 3.66 20.89 -7.76
C PHE A 142 4.78 21.62 -6.98
N ASP A 143 4.40 22.49 -6.06
CA ASP A 143 5.31 23.19 -5.17
C ASP A 143 5.46 22.48 -3.80
N GLU A 144 6.33 23.02 -2.95
CA GLU A 144 6.58 22.48 -1.60
C GLU A 144 5.33 22.54 -0.70
N ALA A 145 4.50 23.58 -0.87
CA ALA A 145 3.29 23.74 -0.08
C ALA A 145 2.25 22.65 -0.44
N GLN A 146 2.12 22.34 -1.72
CA GLN A 146 1.27 21.27 -2.24
C GLN A 146 1.79 19.89 -1.80
N LEU A 147 3.10 19.65 -1.84
CA LEU A 147 3.72 18.45 -1.28
C LEU A 147 3.38 18.28 0.21
N ALA A 148 3.56 19.34 1.00
CA ALA A 148 3.26 19.33 2.43
C ALA A 148 1.76 19.07 2.70
N ALA A 149 0.87 19.67 1.90
CA ALA A 149 -0.57 19.45 1.99
C ALA A 149 -0.95 18.00 1.70
N MET A 150 -0.43 17.41 0.62
CA MET A 150 -0.63 15.98 0.29
C MET A 150 -0.14 15.07 1.41
N LEU A 151 1.06 15.31 1.94
CA LEU A 151 1.60 14.53 3.04
C LEU A 151 0.75 14.65 4.31
N GLY A 152 0.19 15.84 4.57
CA GLY A 152 -0.72 16.08 5.69
C GLY A 152 -2.00 15.25 5.58
N LEU A 153 -2.65 15.27 4.40
CA LEU A 153 -3.81 14.43 4.12
C LEU A 153 -3.49 12.94 4.21
N ALA A 154 -2.36 12.52 3.64
CA ALA A 154 -1.93 11.13 3.66
C ALA A 154 -1.73 10.62 5.09
N LYS A 155 -1.08 11.40 5.95
CA LYS A 155 -0.90 11.06 7.38
C LYS A 155 -2.24 10.91 8.10
N ALA A 156 -3.18 11.83 7.86
CA ALA A 156 -4.51 11.76 8.47
C ALA A 156 -5.32 10.54 7.98
N GLY A 157 -5.26 10.24 6.67
CA GLY A 157 -5.90 9.05 6.09
C GLY A 157 -5.30 7.75 6.62
N ILE A 158 -3.97 7.64 6.65
CA ILE A 158 -3.28 6.46 7.17
C ILE A 158 -3.53 6.24 8.66
N ALA A 159 -3.66 7.30 9.46
CA ALA A 159 -4.04 7.16 10.86
C ALA A 159 -5.40 6.44 11.00
N LYS A 160 -6.40 6.83 10.20
CA LYS A 160 -7.70 6.14 10.17
C LYS A 160 -7.56 4.68 9.72
N LEU A 161 -6.78 4.41 8.67
CA LEU A 161 -6.54 3.04 8.20
C LEU A 161 -5.84 2.18 9.27
N ALA A 162 -4.89 2.74 10.03
CA ALA A 162 -4.21 2.04 11.09
C ALA A 162 -5.16 1.66 12.24
N ASP A 163 -6.19 2.48 12.50
CA ASP A 163 -7.24 2.16 13.47
C ASP A 163 -8.18 1.07 12.95
N LEU A 164 -8.55 1.10 11.67
CA LEU A 164 -9.34 0.03 11.04
C LEU A 164 -8.56 -1.30 11.02
N GLN A 165 -7.28 -1.28 10.70
CA GLN A 165 -6.39 -2.44 10.80
C GLN A 165 -6.37 -3.01 12.22
N LYS A 166 -6.30 -2.15 13.25
CA LYS A 166 -6.32 -2.57 14.65
C LYS A 166 -7.65 -3.24 15.01
N ALA A 167 -8.77 -2.69 14.55
CA ALA A 167 -10.08 -3.27 14.77
C ALA A 167 -10.23 -4.63 14.08
N ALA A 168 -9.67 -4.78 12.87
CA ALA A 168 -9.76 -6.01 12.09
C ALA A 168 -8.98 -7.20 12.71
N VAL A 169 -7.87 -6.93 13.39
CA VAL A 169 -6.99 -7.98 13.95
C VAL A 169 -7.17 -8.23 15.45
N ALA A 170 -8.11 -7.52 16.08
CA ALA A 170 -8.39 -7.60 17.51
C ALA A 170 -8.78 -9.01 17.97
#